data_AF-A0A7Y6UKL6-F1
#
_entry.id   AF-A0A7Y6UKL6-F1
#
_cell.length_a   1.000
_cell.length_b   1.000
_cell.length_c   1.000
_cell.angle_alpha   90.00
_cell.angle_beta   90.00
_cell.angle_gamma   90.00
#
_symmetry.space_group_name_H-M   'P 1'
#
loop_
_entity.id
_entity.type
_entity.pdbx_description
1 polymer ?
#
loop_
_entity_poly.entity_id
_entity_poly.type
_entity_poly.pdbx_seq_one_letter_code
_entity_poly.pdbx_strand_id
1 'polypeptide(L)'
;MRFALGLMFVVACGGKSNPPATNEPPAPDRGSSVAVQQETPPDCARSGCSGTICTEPENQVMTTCEFRPEYACYDNATCERQTDGKCGWTQTTELQACLASPPPMK
;
A
#
# COMPACT_ATOMS: atom_id res chain seq x y z
N MET A 1 32.14 -64.37 9.95
CA MET A 1 31.19 -63.77 8.98
C MET A 1 30.59 -62.54 9.67
N ARG A 2 31.16 -61.34 9.52
CA ARG A 2 31.06 -60.40 8.39
C ARG A 2 29.97 -59.34 8.63
N PHE A 3 30.46 -58.10 8.72
CA PHE A 3 29.84 -56.80 8.46
C PHE A 3 28.86 -56.19 9.48
N ALA A 4 29.47 -55.32 10.27
CA ALA A 4 28.94 -54.05 10.74
C ALA A 4 28.04 -53.35 9.71
N LEU A 5 26.92 -52.82 10.18
CA LEU A 5 26.26 -51.67 9.57
C LEU A 5 25.93 -50.69 10.70
N GLY A 6 26.90 -49.80 10.95
CA GLY A 6 26.79 -48.74 11.94
C GLY A 6 25.77 -47.71 11.54
N LEU A 7 24.80 -47.47 12.42
CA LEU A 7 23.93 -46.30 12.36
C LEU A 7 24.77 -45.07 12.77
N MET A 8 25.34 -44.43 11.75
CA MET A 8 25.86 -43.07 11.84
C MET A 8 24.70 -42.12 12.16
N PHE A 9 24.52 -41.77 13.43
CA PHE A 9 23.76 -40.58 13.81
C PHE A 9 24.61 -39.36 13.42
N VAL A 10 24.25 -38.77 12.28
CA VAL A 10 24.75 -37.46 11.85
C VAL A 10 24.35 -36.41 12.88
N VAL A 11 25.32 -35.98 13.69
CA VAL A 11 25.23 -34.79 14.54
C VAL A 11 25.06 -33.59 13.62
N ALA A 12 23.86 -32.99 13.61
CA ALA A 12 23.60 -31.75 12.90
C ALA A 12 24.46 -30.62 13.52
N CYS A 13 25.31 -30.00 12.71
CA CYS A 13 26.05 -28.81 13.10
C CYS A 13 25.06 -27.67 13.41
N GLY A 14 25.07 -27.23 14.67
CA GLY A 14 24.54 -25.93 15.05
C GLY A 14 25.33 -24.82 14.36
N GLY A 15 24.66 -24.10 13.46
CA GLY A 15 25.17 -22.89 12.82
C GLY A 15 24.21 -21.74 13.11
N LYS A 16 24.43 -21.04 14.21
CA LYS A 16 23.76 -19.78 14.53
C LYS A 16 24.67 -18.67 14.03
N SER A 17 24.59 -18.34 12.75
CA SER A 17 25.31 -17.20 12.17
C SER A 17 24.66 -15.91 12.66
N ASN A 18 25.25 -15.30 13.70
CA ASN A 18 25.01 -13.91 14.01
C ASN A 18 25.64 -13.05 12.89
N PRO A 19 24.95 -12.03 12.36
CA PRO A 19 25.58 -11.06 11.48
C PRO A 19 26.65 -10.27 12.26
N PRO A 20 27.71 -9.80 11.58
CA PRO A 20 28.70 -8.94 12.22
C PRO A 20 28.02 -7.64 12.67
N ALA A 21 28.19 -7.32 13.95
CA ALA A 21 27.87 -6.01 14.49
C ALA A 21 28.77 -4.97 13.82
N THR A 22 28.27 -4.34 12.76
CA THR A 22 28.84 -3.08 12.29
C THR A 22 28.56 -2.05 13.38
N ASN A 23 29.63 -1.42 13.89
CA ASN A 23 29.53 -0.24 14.73
C ASN A 23 29.13 0.96 13.87
N GLU A 24 27.95 0.89 13.26
CA GLU A 24 27.27 2.06 12.72
C GLU A 24 26.60 2.78 13.89
N PRO A 25 26.84 4.08 14.09
CA PRO A 25 26.02 4.84 15.02
C PRO A 25 24.56 4.72 14.57
N PRO A 26 23.61 4.47 15.49
CA PRO A 26 22.22 4.36 15.13
C PRO A 26 21.81 5.65 14.40
N ALA A 27 21.23 5.50 13.21
CA ALA A 27 20.60 6.61 12.50
C ALA A 27 19.67 7.34 13.48
N PRO A 28 19.56 8.68 13.41
CA PRO A 28 18.60 9.38 14.25
C PRO A 28 17.21 8.82 13.95
N ASP A 29 16.67 8.10 14.94
CA ASP A 29 15.28 7.71 15.01
C ASP A 29 14.50 9.02 15.02
N ARG A 30 14.05 9.43 13.83
CA ARG A 30 13.05 10.50 13.72
C ARG A 30 11.75 9.86 14.17
N GLY A 31 11.66 9.70 15.49
CA GLY A 31 10.42 9.54 16.23
C GLY A 31 9.53 10.71 15.87
N SER A 32 8.82 10.55 14.76
CA SER A 32 7.65 11.31 14.47
C SER A 32 6.58 10.69 15.34
N SER A 33 6.53 11.13 16.60
CA SER A 33 5.30 11.16 17.36
C SER A 33 4.34 12.16 16.70
N VAL A 34 4.03 11.92 15.42
CA VAL A 34 2.67 12.16 14.97
C VAL A 34 1.90 11.18 15.83
N ALA A 35 1.09 11.68 16.75
CA ALA A 35 -0.02 10.88 17.22
C ALA A 35 -0.63 10.30 15.96
N VAL A 36 -0.50 8.99 15.74
CA VAL A 36 -1.33 8.29 14.78
C VAL A 36 -2.71 8.55 15.36
N GLN A 37 -3.33 9.63 14.89
CA GLN A 37 -4.72 9.86 15.10
C GLN A 37 -5.30 8.56 14.59
N GLN A 38 -5.89 7.81 15.50
CA GLN A 38 -6.60 6.60 15.16
C GLN A 38 -7.85 7.10 14.42
N GLU A 39 -7.60 7.62 13.21
CA GLU A 39 -8.56 8.06 12.24
C GLU A 39 -9.31 6.77 11.96
N THR A 40 -10.58 6.79 12.34
CA THR A 40 -11.50 5.74 11.94
C THR A 40 -11.30 5.58 10.44
N PRO A 41 -10.99 4.37 9.93
CA PRO A 41 -10.76 4.18 8.52
C PRO A 41 -11.89 4.86 7.75
N PRO A 42 -11.58 5.68 6.73
CA PRO A 42 -12.61 6.39 6.01
C PRO A 42 -13.64 5.40 5.48
N ASP A 43 -14.92 5.76 5.50
CA ASP A 43 -16.03 4.90 5.07
C ASP A 43 -15.90 4.43 3.61
N CYS A 44 -15.09 5.13 2.82
CA CYS A 44 -14.74 4.81 1.45
C CYS A 44 -13.23 4.93 1.22
N ALA A 45 -12.70 4.09 0.34
CA ALA A 45 -11.28 4.02 0.03
C ALA A 45 -10.99 4.44 -1.41
N ARG A 46 -9.95 5.26 -1.60
CA ARG A 46 -9.31 5.45 -2.90
C ARG A 46 -8.46 4.23 -3.23
N SER A 47 -8.56 3.75 -4.45
CA SER A 47 -7.98 2.50 -4.94
C SER A 47 -7.58 2.61 -6.41
N GLY A 48 -7.01 1.54 -6.97
CA GLY A 48 -6.31 1.56 -8.26
C GLY A 48 -4.90 2.15 -8.13
N CYS A 49 -3.99 1.77 -9.03
CA CYS A 49 -2.58 2.19 -8.96
C CYS A 49 -2.42 3.71 -9.06
N SER A 50 -3.34 4.38 -9.75
CA SER A 50 -3.36 5.85 -9.92
C SER A 50 -4.43 6.54 -9.08
N GLY A 51 -5.02 5.85 -8.09
CA GLY A 51 -6.00 6.45 -7.17
C GLY A 51 -7.32 6.89 -7.84
N THR A 52 -7.68 6.29 -8.98
CA THR A 52 -8.85 6.67 -9.79
C THR A 52 -10.12 5.90 -9.44
N ILE A 53 -10.03 4.89 -8.58
CA ILE A 53 -11.18 4.07 -8.17
C ILE A 53 -11.59 4.48 -6.76
N CYS A 54 -12.85 4.84 -6.56
CA CYS A 54 -13.44 4.98 -5.22
C CYS A 54 -14.29 3.73 -4.94
N THR A 55 -14.01 3.03 -3.85
CA THR A 55 -14.62 1.73 -3.53
C THR A 55 -14.77 1.57 -2.02
N GLU A 56 -15.47 0.51 -1.61
CA GLU A 56 -15.51 0.13 -0.19
C GLU A 56 -14.11 -0.28 0.28
N PRO A 57 -13.74 -0.04 1.55
CA PRO A 57 -12.41 -0.35 2.08
C PRO A 57 -11.96 -1.81 1.86
N GLU A 58 -12.89 -2.77 1.94
CA GLU A 58 -12.66 -4.20 1.71
C GLU A 58 -12.55 -4.58 0.22
N ASN A 59 -12.96 -3.69 -0.69
CA ASN A 59 -13.05 -3.95 -2.13
C ASN A 59 -11.99 -3.16 -2.93
N GLN A 60 -10.84 -2.91 -2.31
CA GLN A 60 -9.71 -2.27 -2.99
C GLN A 60 -9.19 -3.17 -4.12
N VAL A 61 -8.90 -2.55 -5.27
CA VAL A 61 -8.42 -3.22 -6.47
C VAL A 61 -7.12 -2.59 -6.93
N MET A 62 -6.22 -3.42 -7.44
CA MET A 62 -5.04 -2.96 -8.15
C MET A 62 -5.34 -2.97 -9.65
N THR A 63 -5.27 -1.79 -10.26
CA THR A 63 -5.39 -1.62 -11.71
C THR A 63 -3.99 -1.63 -12.34
N THR A 64 -3.92 -1.60 -13.67
CA THR A 64 -2.69 -1.22 -14.35
C THR A 64 -2.26 0.19 -13.91
N CYS A 65 -0.94 0.42 -13.86
CA CYS A 65 -0.34 1.71 -13.49
C CYS A 65 -0.19 2.65 -14.69
N GLU A 66 -1.17 2.65 -15.59
CA GLU A 66 -1.23 3.62 -16.68
C GLU A 66 -1.54 4.99 -16.11
N PHE A 67 -0.83 6.03 -16.55
CA PHE A 67 -1.15 7.40 -16.17
C PHE A 67 -1.72 8.14 -17.37
N ARG A 68 -2.95 8.63 -17.20
CA ARG A 68 -3.65 9.47 -18.16
C ARG A 68 -3.92 10.85 -17.55
N PRO A 69 -3.96 11.94 -18.34
CA PRO A 69 -4.12 13.28 -17.79
C PRO A 69 -5.43 13.46 -17.00
N GLU A 70 -6.50 12.74 -17.37
CA GLU A 70 -7.78 12.73 -16.64
C GLU A 70 -7.63 12.25 -15.19
N TYR A 71 -6.61 11.43 -14.90
CA TYR A 71 -6.45 10.82 -13.57
C TYR A 71 -6.07 11.86 -12.52
N ALA A 72 -5.37 12.93 -12.93
CA ALA A 72 -5.03 14.05 -12.05
C ALA A 72 -6.26 14.81 -11.53
N CYS A 73 -7.41 14.70 -12.20
CA CYS A 73 -8.66 15.28 -11.72
C CYS A 73 -9.17 14.62 -10.43
N TYR A 74 -8.82 13.35 -10.19
CA TYR A 74 -9.23 12.62 -9.00
C TYR A 74 -8.36 12.90 -7.77
N ASP A 75 -7.21 13.57 -7.93
CA ASP A 75 -6.33 13.94 -6.81
C ASP A 75 -7.08 14.76 -5.76
N ASN A 76 -7.92 15.70 -6.21
CA ASN A 76 -8.70 16.60 -5.37
C ASN A 76 -10.18 16.19 -5.23
N ALA A 77 -10.60 15.09 -5.86
CA ALA A 77 -11.99 14.64 -5.81
C ALA A 77 -12.34 14.02 -4.45
N THR A 78 -13.58 14.18 -4.00
CA THR A 78 -14.03 13.53 -2.75
C THR A 78 -14.50 12.11 -3.04
N CYS A 79 -13.89 11.13 -2.37
CA CYS A 79 -14.33 9.72 -2.38
C CYS A 79 -15.11 9.46 -1.10
N GLU A 80 -16.44 9.35 -1.22
CA GLU A 80 -17.35 9.23 -0.08
C GLU A 80 -18.60 8.43 -0.44
N ARG A 81 -19.41 8.11 0.57
CA ARG A 81 -20.65 7.37 0.38
C ARG A 81 -21.70 8.27 -0.27
N GLN A 82 -22.19 7.85 -1.43
CA GLN A 82 -23.16 8.58 -2.22
C GLN A 82 -24.59 8.37 -1.70
N THR A 83 -25.55 9.11 -2.26
CA THR A 83 -26.97 9.03 -1.86
C THR A 83 -27.63 7.67 -2.14
N ASP A 84 -27.03 6.86 -3.02
CA ASP A 84 -27.43 5.48 -3.28
C ASP A 84 -26.85 4.46 -2.28
N GLY A 85 -26.08 4.94 -1.30
CA GLY A 85 -25.45 4.15 -0.25
C GLY A 85 -24.12 3.51 -0.63
N LYS A 86 -23.59 3.75 -1.85
CA LYS A 86 -22.33 3.15 -2.31
C LYS A 86 -21.18 4.15 -2.26
N CYS A 87 -19.96 3.66 -2.07
CA CYS A 87 -18.78 4.48 -2.27
C CYS A 87 -18.63 4.92 -3.73
N GLY A 88 -18.37 6.21 -3.94
CA GLY A 88 -18.18 6.79 -5.26
C GLY A 88 -17.53 8.17 -5.20
N TRP A 89 -17.12 8.66 -6.37
CA TRP A 89 -16.62 10.02 -6.51
C TRP A 89 -17.78 11.01 -6.51
N THR A 90 -17.72 12.00 -5.64
CA THR A 90 -18.69 13.10 -5.63
C THR A 90 -18.49 13.96 -6.87
N GLN A 91 -19.54 14.04 -7.69
CA GLN A 91 -19.52 14.74 -8.98
C GLN A 91 -19.67 16.25 -8.82
N THR A 92 -18.65 16.91 -8.27
CA THR A 92 -18.63 18.37 -8.16
C THR A 92 -18.48 19.02 -9.53
N THR A 93 -18.84 20.31 -9.62
CA THR A 93 -18.66 21.10 -10.84
C THR A 93 -17.19 21.15 -11.25
N GLU A 94 -16.27 21.24 -10.27
CA GLU A 94 -14.82 21.28 -10.47
C GLU A 94 -14.31 19.97 -11.05
N LEU A 95 -14.75 18.82 -10.53
CA LEU A 95 -14.38 17.51 -11.05
C LEU A 95 -14.87 17.34 -12.50
N GLN A 96 -16.14 17.67 -12.76
CA GLN A 96 -16.72 17.56 -14.09
C GLN A 96 -15.99 18.47 -15.11
N ALA A 97 -15.66 19.70 -14.73
CA ALA A 97 -14.90 20.62 -15.57
C ALA A 97 -13.48 20.10 -15.86
N CYS A 98 -12.80 19.55 -14.85
CA CYS A 98 -11.48 18.95 -15.04
C CYS A 98 -11.54 17.74 -15.98
N LEU A 99 -12.51 16.85 -15.81
CA LEU A 99 -12.67 15.69 -16.69
C LEU A 99 -13.00 16.09 -18.14
N ALA A 100 -13.72 17.20 -18.34
CA ALA A 100 -14.01 17.75 -19.67
C ALA A 100 -12.78 18.41 -20.34
N SER A 101 -11.87 18.97 -19.55
CA SER A 101 -10.62 19.58 -20.04
C SER A 101 -9.45 19.28 -19.09
N PRO A 102 -8.89 18.07 -19.15
CA PRO A 102 -7.85 17.62 -18.23
C PRO A 102 -6.56 18.43 -18.32
N PRO A 103 -5.77 18.51 -17.24
CA PRO A 103 -4.46 19.17 -17.28
C PRO A 103 -3.51 18.41 -18.22
N PRO A 104 -2.59 19.10 -18.92
CA PRO A 104 -1.60 18.44 -19.76
C PRO A 104 -0.63 17.61 -18.91
N MET A 105 -0.22 16.45 -19.42
CA MET A 105 0.83 15.64 -18.79
C MET A 105 2.18 16.36 -18.95
N LYS A 106 2.84 16.64 -17.83
CA LYS A 106 4.14 17.32 -17.78
C LYS A 106 5.28 16.31 -17.82
#